data_AF-A0A4U9UQ51-F1
#
_entry.id   AF-A0A4U9UQ51-F1
#
_cell.length_a   1.000
_cell.length_b   1.000
_cell.length_c   1.000
_cell.angle_alpha   90.00
_cell.angle_beta   90.00
_cell.angle_gamma   90.00
#
_symmetry.space_group_name_H-M   'P 1'
#
loop_
_entity.id
_entity.type
_entity.pdbx_description
1 polymer ?
#
loop_
_entity_poly.entity_id
_entity_poly.type
_entity_poly.pdbx_seq_one_letter_code
_entity_poly.pdbx_strand_id
1 'polypeptide(L)' 'MLTITVGKDAIVCRLTPASRLPEGFGTVALNANVQDYWDHDQTDREYQLSYNNHYNKLNYGVNFARTRNLATRRLG' A
#
# COMPACT_ATOMS: atom_id res chain seq x y z
N MET A 1 10.53 -4.37 3.47
CA MET A 1 10.20 -5.37 4.51
C MET A 1 8.87 -6.02 4.14
N LEU A 2 8.78 -7.35 4.20
CA LEU A 2 7.53 -8.09 4.03
C LEU A 2 7.05 -8.53 5.41
N THR A 3 5.78 -8.29 5.72
CA THR A 3 5.15 -8.68 6.97
C THR A 3 3.87 -9.45 6.65
N ILE A 4 3.75 -10.65 7.23
CA ILE A 4 2.59 -11.50 7.08
C ILE A 4 1.94 -11.62 8.47
N THR A 5 0.64 -11.35 8.55
CA THR A 5 -0.15 -11.47 9.77
C THR A 5 -1.29 -12.44 9.49
N VAL A 6 -1.36 -13.52 10.24
CA VAL A 6 -2.44 -14.52 10.15
C VAL A 6 -3.40 -14.26 11.30
N GLY A 7 -4.60 -13.79 10.99
CA GLY A 7 -5.69 -13.62 11.94
C GLY A 7 -6.68 -14.78 11.91
N LYS A 8 -7.62 -14.78 12.86
CA LYS A 8 -8.69 -15.79 12.97
C LYS A 8 -9.55 -15.87 11.70
N ASP A 9 -9.78 -14.73 11.05
CA ASP A 9 -10.75 -14.61 9.97
C ASP A 9 -10.11 -14.18 8.64
N ALA A 10 -8.83 -13.80 8.63
CA ALA A 10 -8.12 -13.39 7.42
C ALA A 10 -6.60 -13.51 7.49
N ILE A 11 -5.96 -13.67 6.34
CA ILE A 11 -4.51 -13.47 6.16
C ILE A 11 -4.27 -12.06 5.62
N VAL A 12 -3.34 -11.33 6.25
CA VAL A 12 -2.93 -9.99 5.84
C VAL A 12 -1.46 -10.00 5.43
N CYS A 13 -1.19 -9.60 4.19
CA CYS A 13 0.16 -9.48 3.65
C CYS A 13 0.50 -8.01 3.39
N ARG A 14 1.48 -7.47 4.12
CA ARG A 14 1.97 -6.10 3.97
C ARG A 14 3.37 -6.10 3.37
N LEU A 15 3.54 -5.41 2.25
CA LEU A 15 4.83 -5.23 1.59
C LEU A 15 5.19 -3.74 1.58
N THR A 16 6.29 -3.40 2.26
CA THR A 16 6.78 -2.02 2.36
C THR A 16 8.23 -1.91 1.89
N PRO A 17 8.49 -1.74 0.58
CA PRO A 17 9.80 -1.31 0.10
C PRO A 17 9.94 0.20 0.30
N ALA A 18 10.98 0.57 1.04
CA ALA A 18 11.42 1.95 1.17
C ALA A 18 12.81 2.03 0.55
N SER A 19 12.94 2.81 -0.52
CA SER A 19 14.21 3.03 -1.20
C SER A 19 14.50 4.52 -1.24
N ARG A 20 15.65 4.92 -0.70
CA ARG A 20 16.17 6.26 -0.90
C ARG A 20 16.70 6.34 -2.32
N LEU A 21 16.18 7.29 -3.08
CA LEU A 21 16.67 7.54 -4.43
C LEU A 21 17.99 8.32 -4.34
N PRO A 22 18.80 8.34 -5.41
CA PRO A 22 20.05 9.09 -5.47
C PRO A 22 19.88 10.57 -5.08
N GLU A 23 20.98 11.23 -4.72
CA GLU A 23 20.97 12.63 -4.25
C GLU A 23 20.12 13.55 -5.14
N GLY A 24 19.21 14.30 -4.50
CA GLY A 24 18.28 15.23 -5.16
C GLY A 24 16.92 14.64 -5.57
N PHE A 25 16.73 13.33 -5.52
CA PHE A 25 15.45 12.68 -5.88
C PHE A 25 14.60 12.26 -4.68
N GLY A 26 15.11 12.28 -3.45
CA GLY A 26 14.32 12.03 -2.26
C GLY A 26 14.06 10.55 -1.94
N THR A 27 12.89 10.23 -1.39
CA THR A 27 12.52 8.89 -0.91
C THR A 27 11.23 8.41 -1.56
N VAL A 28 11.23 7.17 -2.02
CA VAL A 28 10.02 6.48 -2.46
C VAL A 28 9.68 5.35 -1.48
N ALA A 29 8.42 5.26 -1.11
CA ALA A 29 7.91 4.17 -0.32
C ALA A 29 6.60 3.66 -0.93
N LEU A 30 6.57 2.37 -1.24
CA LEU A 30 5.36 1.67 -1.63
C LEU A 30 4.89 0.84 -0.45
N ASN A 31 3.58 0.76 -0.25
CA ASN A 31 2.92 -0.10 0.70
C ASN A 31 1.84 -0.86 -0.06
N ALA A 32 1.88 -2.17 -0.06
CA ALA A 32 0.80 -3.01 -0.54
C ALA A 32 0.25 -3.84 0.60
N ASN A 33 -1.06 -3.88 0.76
CA ASN A 33 -1.77 -4.65 1.76
C ASN A 33 -2.80 -5.53 1.06
N VAL A 34 -2.72 -6.84 1.27
CA VAL A 34 -3.69 -7.81 0.74
C VAL A 34 -4.32 -8.53 1.92
N GLN A 35 -5.64 -8.49 1.99
CA GLN A 35 -6.40 -9.17 3.03
C GLN A 35 -7.30 -10.23 2.39
N ASP A 36 -7.08 -11.48 2.77
CA ASP A 36 -7.81 -12.63 2.27
C ASP A 36 -8.64 -13.23 3.41
N TYR A 37 -9.95 -13.21 3.29
CA TYR A 37 -10.88 -13.69 4.31
C TYR A 37 -11.27 -15.14 4.04
N TRP A 38 -11.19 -16.01 5.05
CA TRP A 38 -11.47 -17.44 4.87
C TRP A 38 -12.96 -17.74 4.56
N ASP A 39 -13.86 -16.88 5.02
CA ASP A 39 -15.32 -17.10 4.99
C ASP A 39 -16.00 -16.53 3.73
N HIS A 40 -15.28 -15.70 2.95
CA HIS A 40 -15.82 -15.03 1.77
C HIS A 40 -14.79 -15.02 0.63
N ASP A 41 -15.23 -15.27 -0.61
CA ASP A 41 -14.42 -15.15 -1.84
C ASP A 41 -14.10 -13.68 -2.21
N GLN A 42 -13.86 -12.85 -1.20
CA GLN A 42 -13.59 -11.42 -1.32
C GLN A 42 -12.20 -11.13 -0.77
N THR A 43 -11.33 -10.67 -1.65
CA THR A 43 -10.00 -10.18 -1.29
C THR A 43 -10.00 -8.66 -1.31
N ASP A 44 -9.71 -8.04 -0.16
CA ASP A 44 -9.47 -6.60 -0.12
C ASP A 44 -8.00 -6.31 -0.44
N ARG A 45 -7.79 -5.33 -1.33
CA ARG A 45 -6.46 -4.96 -1.82
C ARG A 45 -6.26 -3.47 -1.70
N GLU A 46 -5.26 -3.08 -0.94
CA GLU A 46 -4.87 -1.69 -0.75
C GLU A 46 -3.44 -1.48 -1.25
N TYR A 47 -3.26 -0.39 -1.99
CA TYR A 47 -1.97 0.03 -2.51
C TYR A 47 -1.78 1.49 -2.16
N GLN A 48 -0.69 1.81 -1.48
CA GLN A 48 -0.30 3.18 -1.20
C GLN A 48 1.12 3.40 -1.70
N LEU A 49 1.30 4.39 -2.56
CA LEU A 49 2.61 4.82 -3.04
C LEU A 49 2.83 6.25 -2.59
N SER A 50 3.94 6.47 -1.91
CA SER A 50 4.36 7.79 -1.46
C SER A 50 5.73 8.11 -2.04
N TYR A 51 5.85 9.33 -2.55
CA TYR A 51 7.10 9.90 -3.00
C TYR A 51 7.30 11.23 -2.27
N ASN A 52 8.47 11.43 -1.70
CA ASN A 52 8.83 12.65 -1.02
C ASN A 52 10.19 13.12 -1.51
N ASN A 53 10.24 14.35 -2.02
CA ASN A 53 11.47 15.02 -2.36
C ASN A 53 11.65 16.29 -1.53
N HIS A 54 12.89 16.59 -1.19
CA HIS A 54 13.26 17.81 -0.51
C HIS A 54 14.13 18.63 -1.46
N TYR A 55 13.60 19.78 -1.89
CA TYR A 55 14.35 20.72 -2.71
C TYR A 55 14.55 22.03 -1.94
N ASN A 56 15.81 22.26 -1.55
CA ASN A 56 16.29 23.46 -0.85
C ASN A 56 15.69 23.67 0.56
N LYS A 57 14.48 24.23 0.65
CA LYS A 57 13.70 24.47 1.90
C LYS A 57 12.25 24.02 1.78
N LEU A 58 11.85 23.48 0.63
CA LEU A 58 10.50 23.07 0.31
C LEU A 58 10.45 21.55 0.18
N ASN A 59 9.54 20.95 0.94
CA ASN A 59 9.24 19.53 0.87
C ASN A 59 8.08 19.31 -0.10
N TYR A 60 8.32 18.54 -1.15
CA TYR A 60 7.32 18.14 -2.13
C TYR A 60 7.00 16.67 -1.92
N GLY A 61 5.75 16.38 -1.59
CA GLY A 61 5.26 15.03 -1.39
C GLY A 61 4.12 14.73 -2.33
N VAL A 62 4.13 13.55 -2.95
CA VAL A 62 3.00 13.00 -3.68
C VAL A 62 2.61 11.68 -3.02
N ASN A 63 1.33 11.54 -2.68
CA ASN A 63 0.80 10.31 -2.11
C ASN A 63 -0.37 9.81 -2.95
N PHE A 64 -0.27 8.58 -3.41
CA PHE A 64 -1.32 7.86 -4.09
C PHE A 64 -1.81 6.74 -3.18
N ALA A 65 -3.10 6.72 -2.89
CA ALA A 65 -3.74 5.64 -2.16
C ALA A 65 -4.88 5.07 -3.02
N ARG A 66 -4.90 3.76 -3.18
CA ARG A 66 -5.98 3.05 -3.85
C ARG A 66 -6.39 1.83 -3.05
N THR A 67 -7.65 1.84 -2.63
CA THR A 67 -8.32 0.71 -1.99
C THR A 67 -9.27 0.09 -3.01
N ARG A 68 -9.18 -1.23 -3.21
CA ARG A 68 -10.15 -2.02 -3.96
C ARG A 68 -10.78 -3.01 -2.99
N ASN A 69 -12.02 -2.72 -2.63
CA ASN A 69 -12.88 -3.66 -1.92
C ASN A 69 -13.69 -4.43 -2.95
N LEU A 70 -13.53 -5.75 -3.02
CA LEU A 70 -14.27 -6.58 -3.98
C LEU A 70 -15.74 -6.80 -3.58
N ALA A 71 -16.18 -6.25 -2.44
CA ALA A 71 -17.56 -6.30 -1.95
C ALA A 71 -18.62 -5.60 -2.81
N THR A 72 -18.25 -4.74 -3.78
CA THR A 72 -19.23 -3.83 -4.41
C THR A 72 -19.19 -3.81 -5.92
N ARG A 73 -19.17 -4.98 -6.57
CA ARG A 73 -19.37 -5.04 -8.03
C ARG A 73 -20.29 -6.16 -8.49
N ARG A 74 -21.50 -6.19 -7.94
CA ARG A 74 -22.65 -6.87 -8.58
C ARG A 74 -24.00 -6.24 -8.23
N LEU A 75 -24.19 -4.98 -8.59
CA LEU A 75 -25.50 -4.45 -8.97
C LEU A 75 -25.30 -3.67 -10.27
N GLY A 76 -25.72 -4.28 -11.37
CA GLY A 76 -25.67 -3.77 -12.74
C GLY A 76 -26.46 -4.72 -13.61
#